data_AF-A0A1S3ZH39-F1
#
_entry.id   AF-A0A1S3ZH39-F1
#
_cell.length_a   1.000
_cell.length_b   1.000
_cell.length_c   1.000
_cell.angle_alpha   90.00
_cell.angle_beta   90.00
_cell.angle_gamma   90.00
#
_symmetry.space_group_name_H-M   'P 1'
#
loop_
_entity.id
_entity.type
_entity.pdbx_description
1 polymer ?
#
loop_
_entity_poly.entity_id
_entity_poly.type
_entity_poly.pdbx_seq_one_letter_code
_entity_poly.pdbx_strand_id
1 'polypeptide(L)'
;MEVSKQKESPFEVLSIAEVSASSSDTSLCKSEPVFARFGSRSGVQELRFCLEPESSADIAFNLRASQLFKLGPAESLCISEASEANKEKAYSRGISIQFKNEEESRAFHCAFEQWKTEVVVQGSPLPNGVVSTSKSKFDDKIEASSAKMYFHYYGQLLHQQNMLQDFVRTGTYYAAVIENRADFLGRVVVDVGAGSGILSLFAAQAGAKHVYAIEASEMAEYAKKLIAGNPSLSERITVIKGKVEEVELPVKADILISEPMGTLLVNERMLESYVIARDRFLLPNGKMFPTVGRIHVAPFSDEYLYMEIANKAIFWQQQGYFGVDLTPLQRSAYEGYFSQPVVDAFDPRLLVAPAISHVINFTSIKEEDLYEIDIPLRFTSSASTRIHGLACWFDVLFNGSTVPRWLTTAPGAPTTHWYQLRCVLSQPLYVMPGQEITGRLRLVAHKAQSYTIYLTLSATVGDVLQTSSGKLDLKEPYYRMSQPQAYSLAQDQQPNQLLQAQQDSFCNL
;
A
#
# COMPACT_ATOMS: atom_id res chain seq x y z
N MET A 1 27.79 -8.04 46.61
CA MET A 1 27.27 -7.13 45.56
C MET A 1 25.83 -7.52 45.31
N GLU A 2 24.91 -6.66 45.73
CA GLU A 2 23.47 -6.86 45.65
C GLU A 2 23.03 -7.02 44.19
N VAL A 3 22.27 -8.08 43.93
CA VAL A 3 21.49 -8.23 42.69
C VAL A 3 20.40 -7.16 42.75
N SER A 4 20.49 -6.14 41.90
CA SER A 4 19.44 -5.13 41.79
C SER A 4 18.14 -5.81 41.36
N LYS A 5 17.19 -5.99 42.28
CA LYS A 5 15.82 -6.36 41.94
C LYS A 5 15.26 -5.28 41.01
N GLN A 6 15.03 -5.64 39.74
CA GLN A 6 14.30 -4.79 38.80
C GLN A 6 12.90 -4.52 39.38
N LYS A 7 12.58 -3.24 39.63
CA LYS A 7 11.27 -2.82 40.15
C LYS A 7 10.23 -2.86 39.02
N GLU A 8 9.39 -3.90 38.99
CA GLU A 8 8.10 -3.91 38.28
C GLU A 8 7.21 -2.80 38.88
N SER A 9 6.76 -1.80 38.10
CA SER A 9 5.88 -0.75 38.66
C SER A 9 4.42 -1.11 38.45
N PRO A 10 3.56 -0.98 39.48
CA PRO A 10 2.14 -1.31 39.36
C PRO A 10 1.34 -0.24 38.60
N PHE A 11 0.27 -0.66 37.92
CA PHE A 11 -0.83 0.20 37.51
C PHE A 11 -1.68 0.53 38.74
N GLU A 12 -1.92 1.80 39.02
CA GLU A 12 -2.89 2.21 40.02
C GLU A 12 -4.29 2.22 39.39
N VAL A 13 -5.19 1.42 39.93
CA VAL A 13 -6.60 1.30 39.51
C VAL A 13 -7.46 1.90 40.61
N LEU A 14 -8.51 2.64 40.26
CA LEU A 14 -9.38 3.30 41.25
C LEU A 14 -10.10 2.30 42.15
N SER A 15 -10.67 1.25 41.56
CA SER A 15 -11.37 0.19 42.28
C SER A 15 -11.53 -1.04 41.40
N ILE A 16 -11.77 -2.18 42.06
CA ILE A 16 -12.20 -3.41 41.41
C ILE A 16 -13.44 -3.97 42.12
N ALA A 17 -14.33 -4.62 41.39
CA ALA A 17 -15.46 -5.34 41.95
C ALA A 17 -15.63 -6.71 41.29
N GLU A 18 -15.90 -7.74 42.09
CA GLU A 18 -16.10 -9.10 41.60
C GLU A 18 -17.53 -9.29 41.07
N VAL A 19 -17.65 -9.90 39.89
CA VAL A 19 -18.93 -10.16 39.23
C VAL A 19 -19.36 -11.59 39.57
N SER A 20 -20.25 -11.75 40.56
CA SER A 20 -20.77 -13.06 40.96
C SER A 20 -21.97 -13.50 40.11
N ALA A 21 -22.00 -14.78 39.74
CA ALA A 21 -23.06 -15.40 38.94
C ALA A 21 -24.24 -15.96 39.78
N SER A 22 -24.25 -15.74 41.10
CA SER A 22 -25.30 -16.22 42.00
C SER A 22 -25.63 -15.15 43.04
N SER A 23 -26.92 -14.81 43.13
CA SER A 23 -27.49 -13.86 44.08
C SER A 23 -27.14 -14.19 45.53
N SER A 24 -26.92 -13.12 46.31
CA SER A 24 -26.86 -13.03 47.78
C SER A 24 -25.52 -13.21 48.51
N ASP A 25 -24.42 -12.73 47.95
CA ASP A 25 -23.28 -12.24 48.76
C ASP A 25 -22.46 -11.20 47.97
N THR A 26 -22.71 -9.91 48.23
CA THR A 26 -21.83 -8.81 47.78
C THR A 26 -20.80 -8.55 48.86
N SER A 27 -19.73 -9.35 48.87
CA SER A 27 -18.66 -9.22 49.86
C SER A 27 -17.30 -9.15 49.17
N LEU A 28 -17.04 -8.07 48.42
CA LEU A 28 -15.70 -7.48 48.16
C LEU A 28 -15.84 -6.30 47.17
N CYS A 29 -16.48 -5.21 47.60
CA CYS A 29 -16.34 -3.92 46.93
C CYS A 29 -15.15 -3.21 47.59
N LYS A 30 -13.97 -3.20 46.95
CA LYS A 30 -12.78 -2.52 47.49
C LYS A 30 -12.71 -1.11 46.89
N SER A 31 -13.03 -0.09 47.69
CA SER A 31 -13.07 1.32 47.29
C SER A 31 -11.75 2.07 47.52
N GLU A 32 -10.64 1.36 47.66
CA GLU A 32 -9.29 1.91 47.83
C GLU A 32 -8.47 1.65 46.56
N PRO A 33 -7.46 2.50 46.24
CA PRO A 33 -6.64 2.31 45.05
C PRO A 33 -5.98 0.94 45.07
N VAL A 34 -6.23 0.14 44.02
CA VAL A 34 -5.70 -1.21 43.86
C VAL A 34 -4.56 -1.18 42.86
N PHE A 35 -3.47 -1.89 43.17
CA PHE A 35 -2.31 -1.98 42.31
C PHE A 35 -2.38 -3.24 41.43
N ALA A 36 -2.51 -3.04 40.12
CA ALA A 36 -2.50 -4.11 39.13
C ALA A 36 -1.08 -4.32 38.57
N ARG A 37 -0.62 -5.58 38.50
CA ARG A 37 0.72 -5.95 38.07
C ARG A 37 0.70 -7.12 37.11
N PHE A 38 1.40 -6.95 36.00
CA PHE A 38 1.73 -8.05 35.09
C PHE A 38 3.05 -8.67 35.52
N GLY A 39 3.15 -9.99 35.43
CA GLY A 39 4.38 -10.70 35.74
C GLY A 39 4.37 -12.14 35.26
N SER A 40 5.50 -12.82 35.41
CA SER A 40 5.63 -14.24 35.12
C SER A 40 6.01 -14.99 36.40
N ARG A 41 5.18 -15.95 36.82
CA ARG A 41 5.47 -16.84 37.95
C ARG A 41 5.40 -18.27 37.48
N SER A 42 6.45 -19.05 37.76
CA SER A 42 6.53 -20.47 37.36
C SER A 42 6.26 -20.72 35.85
N GLY A 43 6.61 -19.75 34.99
CA GLY A 43 6.43 -19.85 33.53
C GLY A 43 5.04 -19.46 33.02
N VAL A 44 4.11 -19.06 33.89
CA VAL A 44 2.77 -18.60 33.54
C VAL A 44 2.73 -17.07 33.64
N GLN A 45 2.22 -16.42 32.59
CA GLN A 45 1.96 -14.98 32.59
C GLN A 45 0.68 -14.69 33.36
N GLU A 46 0.78 -13.82 34.37
CA GLU A 46 -0.30 -13.51 35.29
C GLU A 46 -0.51 -12.00 35.41
N LEU A 47 -1.78 -11.60 35.51
CA LEU A 47 -2.22 -10.28 35.98
C LEU A 47 -2.68 -10.40 37.42
N ARG A 48 -2.09 -9.61 38.32
CA ARG A 48 -2.33 -9.66 39.77
C ARG A 48 -2.81 -8.32 40.28
N PHE A 49 -3.74 -8.34 41.24
CA PHE A 49 -4.23 -7.16 41.93
C PHE A 49 -3.84 -7.23 43.42
N CYS A 50 -3.16 -6.19 43.92
CA CYS A 50 -2.67 -6.06 45.29
C CYS A 50 -3.18 -4.77 45.93
N LEU A 51 -3.50 -4.79 47.23
CA LEU A 51 -3.86 -3.57 47.98
C LEU A 51 -2.64 -2.76 48.39
N GLU A 52 -1.52 -3.42 48.69
CA GLU A 52 -0.26 -2.75 48.99
C GLU A 52 0.79 -3.09 47.93
N PRO A 53 1.71 -2.16 47.60
CA PRO A 53 2.77 -2.38 46.61
C PRO A 53 3.72 -3.53 46.95
N GLU A 54 3.72 -4.09 48.16
CA GLU A 54 4.63 -5.20 48.53
C GLU A 54 3.90 -6.44 49.09
N SER A 55 2.57 -6.51 49.03
CA SER A 55 1.81 -7.67 49.54
C SER A 55 1.71 -8.84 48.55
N SER A 56 1.47 -10.04 49.08
CA SER A 56 0.98 -11.17 48.28
C SER A 56 -0.36 -10.80 47.63
N ALA A 57 -0.55 -11.14 46.35
CA ALA A 57 -1.72 -10.76 45.57
C ALA A 57 -3.02 -11.35 46.13
N ASP A 58 -4.07 -10.54 46.18
CA ASP A 58 -5.41 -10.96 46.62
C ASP A 58 -6.18 -11.64 45.49
N ILE A 59 -5.95 -11.21 44.25
CA ILE A 59 -6.61 -11.73 43.04
C ILE A 59 -5.59 -11.88 41.91
N ALA A 60 -5.59 -13.03 41.24
CA ALA A 60 -4.69 -13.32 40.11
C ALA A 60 -5.47 -13.93 38.94
N PHE A 61 -5.11 -13.51 37.72
CA PHE A 61 -5.65 -13.98 36.45
C PHE A 61 -4.53 -14.52 35.58
N ASN A 62 -4.73 -15.73 35.02
CA ASN A 62 -3.84 -16.25 33.97
C ASN A 62 -4.16 -15.51 32.66
N LEU A 63 -3.20 -14.77 32.11
CA LEU A 63 -3.42 -13.92 30.94
C LEU A 63 -3.84 -14.70 29.69
N ARG A 64 -3.39 -15.94 29.52
CA ARG A 64 -3.75 -16.77 28.37
C ARG A 64 -5.20 -17.23 28.42
N ALA A 65 -5.73 -17.45 29.63
CA ALA A 65 -7.10 -17.89 29.86
C ALA A 65 -8.06 -16.72 30.16
N SER A 66 -7.59 -15.47 30.04
CA SER A 66 -8.37 -14.29 30.36
C SER A 66 -8.67 -13.42 29.13
N GLN A 67 -9.80 -12.73 29.19
CA GLN A 67 -10.22 -11.73 28.21
C GLN A 67 -10.56 -10.42 28.93
N LEU A 68 -10.17 -9.30 28.34
CA LEU A 68 -10.42 -7.96 28.87
C LEU A 68 -11.34 -7.21 27.91
N PHE A 69 -12.49 -6.75 28.42
CA PHE A 69 -13.52 -6.05 27.66
C PHE A 69 -13.61 -4.60 28.12
N LYS A 70 -13.74 -3.65 27.18
CA LYS A 70 -13.99 -2.25 27.50
C LYS A 70 -15.50 -2.03 27.65
N LEU A 71 -15.95 -1.60 28.84
CA LEU A 71 -17.37 -1.29 29.10
C LEU A 71 -17.66 0.20 28.91
N GLY A 72 -16.66 1.06 29.12
CA GLY A 72 -16.76 2.52 28.93
C GLY A 72 -15.39 3.18 28.80
N PRO A 73 -15.30 4.52 28.75
CA PRO A 73 -14.04 5.25 28.61
C PRO A 73 -13.01 4.89 29.71
N ALA A 74 -13.46 4.71 30.95
CA ALA A 74 -12.63 4.41 32.12
C ALA A 74 -13.08 3.15 32.89
N GLU A 75 -13.84 2.26 32.26
CA GLU A 75 -14.37 1.05 32.88
C GLU A 75 -14.11 -0.17 31.99
N SER A 76 -13.68 -1.29 32.60
CA SER A 76 -13.40 -2.54 31.89
C SER A 76 -13.79 -3.76 32.71
N LEU A 77 -13.93 -4.90 32.04
CA LEU A 77 -14.28 -6.19 32.63
C LEU A 77 -13.24 -7.24 32.24
N CYS A 78 -12.56 -7.82 33.22
CA CYS A 78 -11.62 -8.92 33.02
C CYS A 78 -12.30 -10.23 33.43
N ILE A 79 -12.33 -11.21 32.53
CA ILE A 79 -12.98 -12.51 32.75
C ILE A 79 -11.98 -13.64 32.52
N SER A 80 -11.93 -14.64 33.41
CA SER A 80 -11.20 -15.89 33.21
C SER A 80 -12.13 -17.01 32.71
N GLU A 81 -11.70 -17.74 31.69
CA GLU A 81 -12.36 -18.95 31.21
C GLU A 81 -12.05 -20.14 32.15
N ALA A 82 -13.07 -20.96 32.48
CA ALA A 82 -12.86 -22.21 33.21
C ALA A 82 -12.42 -23.31 32.22
N SER A 83 -11.35 -24.03 32.53
CA SER A 83 -10.98 -25.24 31.80
C SER A 83 -11.78 -26.43 32.35
N GLU A 84 -12.77 -26.95 31.60
CA GLU A 84 -12.98 -28.40 31.43
C GLU A 84 -14.04 -28.80 30.37
N ALA A 85 -13.57 -29.62 29.42
CA ALA A 85 -14.16 -30.80 28.77
C ALA A 85 -15.61 -30.87 28.21
N ASN A 86 -16.49 -29.86 28.28
CA ASN A 86 -17.82 -29.94 27.63
C ASN A 86 -18.19 -28.67 26.84
N LYS A 87 -18.99 -28.85 25.77
CA LYS A 87 -19.28 -27.90 24.66
C LYS A 87 -20.06 -26.61 25.03
N GLU A 88 -19.99 -26.14 26.27
CA GLU A 88 -20.50 -24.82 26.69
C GLU A 88 -19.41 -24.09 27.49
N LYS A 89 -19.02 -22.89 27.04
CA LYS A 89 -18.01 -22.07 27.72
C LYS A 89 -18.55 -21.55 29.05
N ALA A 90 -18.23 -22.21 30.15
CA ALA A 90 -18.50 -21.69 31.50
C ALA A 90 -17.38 -20.72 31.92
N TYR A 91 -17.75 -19.52 32.36
CA TYR A 91 -16.81 -18.52 32.91
C TYR A 91 -16.64 -18.75 34.41
N SER A 92 -15.41 -18.83 34.91
CA SER A 92 -15.12 -19.13 36.31
C SER A 92 -15.09 -17.91 37.21
N ARG A 93 -14.70 -16.73 36.68
CA ARG A 93 -14.49 -15.51 37.48
C ARG A 93 -14.47 -14.26 36.60
N GLY A 94 -15.09 -13.17 37.05
CA GLY A 94 -15.02 -11.87 36.39
C GLY A 94 -14.80 -10.74 37.39
N ILE A 95 -14.01 -9.73 37.02
CA ILE A 95 -13.84 -8.50 37.79
C ILE A 95 -14.09 -7.28 36.90
N SER A 96 -14.86 -6.31 37.39
CA SER A 96 -14.87 -4.97 36.81
C SER A 96 -13.67 -4.17 37.36
N ILE A 97 -13.13 -3.31 36.51
CA ILE A 97 -11.92 -2.52 36.74
C ILE A 97 -12.26 -1.07 36.40
N GLN A 98 -12.12 -0.17 37.38
CA GLN A 98 -12.34 1.26 37.20
C GLN A 98 -11.01 2.02 37.16
N PHE A 99 -10.78 2.83 36.13
CA PHE A 99 -9.57 3.63 35.93
C PHE A 99 -9.83 5.10 36.25
N LYS A 100 -8.78 5.91 36.53
CA LYS A 100 -8.96 7.34 36.80
C LYS A 100 -9.45 8.10 35.58
N ASN A 101 -9.02 7.68 34.39
CA ASN A 101 -9.36 8.30 33.11
C ASN A 101 -9.24 7.31 31.95
N GLU A 102 -9.60 7.76 30.75
CA GLU A 102 -9.50 6.94 29.53
C GLU A 102 -8.06 6.67 29.08
N GLU A 103 -7.09 7.50 29.45
CA GLU A 103 -5.68 7.27 29.12
C GLU A 103 -5.12 6.07 29.89
N GLU A 104 -5.38 5.96 31.18
CA GLU A 104 -4.98 4.81 32.01
C GLU A 104 -5.67 3.53 31.58
N SER A 105 -6.98 3.59 31.27
CA SER A 105 -7.73 2.48 30.70
C SER A 105 -7.09 1.97 29.40
N ARG A 106 -6.75 2.88 28.48
CA ARG A 106 -6.06 2.52 27.22
C ARG A 106 -4.68 1.92 27.47
N ALA A 107 -3.89 2.51 28.38
CA ALA A 107 -2.56 2.01 28.73
C ALA A 107 -2.62 0.60 29.31
N PHE A 108 -3.59 0.34 30.19
CA PHE A 108 -3.81 -0.97 30.78
C PHE A 108 -4.20 -2.04 29.75
N HIS A 109 -5.11 -1.71 28.82
CA HIS A 109 -5.50 -2.60 27.72
C HIS A 109 -4.32 -2.93 26.79
N CYS A 110 -3.49 -1.93 26.47
CA CYS A 110 -2.28 -2.15 25.66
C CYS A 110 -1.31 -3.12 26.36
N ALA A 111 -1.05 -2.91 27.65
CA ALA A 111 -0.20 -3.79 28.44
C ALA A 111 -0.78 -5.21 28.51
N PHE A 112 -2.09 -5.35 28.69
CA PHE A 112 -2.75 -6.66 28.73
C PHE A 112 -2.52 -7.47 27.43
N GLU A 113 -2.68 -6.85 26.26
CA GLU A 113 -2.48 -7.52 24.97
C GLU A 113 -1.01 -7.81 24.66
N GLN A 114 -0.08 -6.91 25.02
CA GLN A 114 1.36 -7.15 24.89
C GLN A 114 1.79 -8.37 25.71
N TRP A 115 1.40 -8.41 26.98
CA TRP A 115 1.71 -9.54 27.86
C TRP A 115 1.03 -10.85 27.45
N LYS A 116 -0.06 -10.79 26.69
CA LYS A 116 -0.75 -11.98 26.14
C LYS A 116 -0.08 -12.54 24.88
N THR A 117 0.60 -11.70 24.11
CA THR A 117 1.19 -12.05 22.80
C THR A 117 2.67 -12.39 22.86
N GLU A 118 3.42 -11.94 23.87
CA GLU A 118 4.85 -12.26 23.99
C GLU A 118 5.10 -13.74 24.31
N VAL A 119 5.81 -14.41 23.39
CA VAL A 119 6.54 -15.67 23.62
C VAL A 119 7.91 -15.30 24.16
N VAL A 120 8.23 -15.77 25.36
CA VAL A 120 9.46 -15.47 26.13
C VAL A 120 10.71 -15.32 25.26
N VAL A 121 11.22 -14.09 25.16
CA VAL A 121 12.64 -13.80 24.91
C VAL A 121 13.17 -13.15 26.19
N GLN A 122 14.03 -13.85 26.93
CA GLN A 122 14.68 -13.30 28.12
C GLN A 122 15.61 -12.15 27.71
N GLY A 123 15.33 -10.92 28.15
CA GLY A 123 16.36 -9.86 28.19
C GLY A 123 15.96 -8.42 27.83
N SER A 124 14.72 -8.12 27.44
CA SER A 124 14.31 -6.73 27.15
C SER A 124 13.67 -6.03 28.36
N PRO A 125 14.19 -4.87 28.81
CA PRO A 125 13.51 -4.06 29.82
C PRO A 125 12.26 -3.41 29.19
N LEU A 126 11.10 -3.61 29.81
CA LEU A 126 9.88 -2.85 29.49
C LEU A 126 9.80 -1.65 30.45
N PRO A 127 9.98 -0.40 29.98
CA PRO A 127 9.82 0.78 30.82
C PRO A 127 8.32 1.10 30.98
N ASN A 128 7.92 1.30 32.22
CA ASN A 128 6.59 1.73 32.57
C ASN A 128 6.30 3.14 32.01
N GLY A 129 5.17 3.28 31.33
CA GLY A 129 4.34 4.48 31.44
C GLY A 129 4.84 5.78 30.80
N VAL A 130 5.86 5.75 29.94
CA VAL A 130 5.86 6.66 28.79
C VAL A 130 5.45 5.80 27.63
N VAL A 131 4.26 6.04 27.10
CA VAL A 131 3.89 5.64 25.76
C VAL A 131 4.91 6.32 24.84
N SER A 132 6.08 5.70 24.65
CA SER A 132 6.67 5.73 23.33
C SER A 132 5.74 4.87 22.50
N THR A 133 4.58 5.43 22.12
CA THR A 133 4.17 5.24 20.76
C THR A 133 5.32 5.81 19.96
N SER A 134 6.35 5.00 19.70
CA SER A 134 7.02 5.14 18.43
C SER A 134 5.94 4.76 17.44
N LYS A 135 5.01 5.70 17.19
CA LYS A 135 4.16 5.63 16.02
C LYS A 135 5.15 5.43 14.89
N SER A 136 5.01 4.35 14.15
CA SER A 136 5.95 4.13 13.07
C SER A 136 5.83 5.31 12.12
N LYS A 137 6.92 5.65 11.43
CA LYS A 137 6.93 6.75 10.46
C LYS A 137 5.76 6.64 9.47
N PHE A 138 5.31 5.41 9.18
CA PHE A 138 4.14 5.12 8.37
C PHE A 138 2.83 5.59 9.03
N ASP A 139 2.58 5.23 10.30
CA ASP A 139 1.33 5.56 11.01
C ASP A 139 1.17 7.06 11.32
N ASP A 140 2.28 7.82 11.36
CA ASP A 140 2.24 9.28 11.49
C ASP A 140 1.75 9.98 10.22
N LYS A 141 1.95 9.36 9.06
CA LYS A 141 1.70 9.96 7.73
C LYS A 141 0.41 9.48 7.12
N ILE A 142 0.04 8.24 7.41
CA ILE A 142 -1.06 7.54 6.75
C ILE A 142 -2.23 7.41 7.71
N GLU A 143 -3.42 7.72 7.21
CA GLU A 143 -4.65 7.49 7.96
C GLU A 143 -4.87 5.98 8.17
N ALA A 144 -5.20 5.59 9.40
CA ALA A 144 -5.37 4.19 9.79
C ALA A 144 -6.40 3.42 8.92
N SER A 145 -7.48 4.10 8.49
CA SER A 145 -8.48 3.54 7.59
C SER A 145 -7.87 3.16 6.22
N SER A 146 -7.07 4.08 5.65
CA SER A 146 -6.35 3.89 4.39
C SER A 146 -5.35 2.75 4.51
N ALA A 147 -4.51 2.76 5.55
CA ALA A 147 -3.54 1.69 5.82
C ALA A 147 -4.20 0.31 5.94
N LYS A 148 -5.31 0.22 6.68
CA LYS A 148 -6.05 -1.04 6.85
C LYS A 148 -6.60 -1.55 5.51
N MET A 149 -7.19 -0.69 4.70
CA MET A 149 -7.70 -1.07 3.37
C MET A 149 -6.56 -1.51 2.44
N TYR A 150 -5.44 -0.79 2.45
CA TYR A 150 -4.25 -1.11 1.67
C TYR A 150 -3.70 -2.50 1.99
N PHE A 151 -3.40 -2.78 3.27
CA PHE A 151 -2.87 -4.10 3.64
C PHE A 151 -3.92 -5.20 3.50
N HIS A 152 -5.21 -4.90 3.64
CA HIS A 152 -6.27 -5.87 3.34
C HIS A 152 -6.29 -6.24 1.85
N TYR A 153 -6.21 -5.27 0.95
CA TYR A 153 -6.14 -5.47 -0.50
C TYR A 153 -4.94 -6.36 -0.86
N TYR A 154 -3.74 -5.98 -0.43
CA TYR A 154 -2.52 -6.74 -0.75
C TYR A 154 -2.42 -8.11 -0.05
N GLY A 155 -3.21 -8.34 1.00
CA GLY A 155 -3.38 -9.62 1.68
C GLY A 155 -4.21 -10.66 0.91
N GLN A 156 -4.78 -10.31 -0.25
CA GLN A 156 -5.60 -11.22 -1.05
C GLN A 156 -4.82 -11.83 -2.23
N LEU A 157 -4.98 -13.15 -2.43
CA LEU A 157 -4.31 -13.87 -3.52
C LEU A 157 -4.72 -13.38 -4.91
N LEU A 158 -5.97 -12.93 -5.10
CA LEU A 158 -6.46 -12.42 -6.38
C LEU A 158 -5.62 -11.23 -6.86
N HIS A 159 -5.28 -10.30 -5.97
CA HIS A 159 -4.48 -9.14 -6.31
C HIS A 159 -3.01 -9.52 -6.58
N GLN A 160 -2.45 -10.45 -5.81
CA GLN A 160 -1.13 -11.02 -6.11
C GLN A 160 -1.10 -11.74 -7.46
N GLN A 161 -2.17 -12.46 -7.83
CA GLN A 161 -2.28 -13.13 -9.12
C GLN A 161 -2.29 -12.12 -10.27
N ASN A 162 -3.07 -11.04 -10.18
CA ASN A 162 -3.08 -9.98 -11.20
C ASN A 162 -1.67 -9.41 -11.43
N MET A 163 -0.93 -9.21 -10.34
CA MET A 163 0.44 -8.73 -10.36
C MET A 163 1.43 -9.74 -10.99
N LEU A 164 1.27 -11.03 -10.71
CA LEU A 164 2.11 -12.10 -11.26
C LEU A 164 1.81 -12.45 -12.72
N GLN A 165 0.56 -12.22 -13.17
CA GLN A 165 0.15 -12.43 -14.56
C GLN A 165 0.63 -11.33 -15.51
N ASP A 166 1.08 -10.19 -14.97
CA ASP A 166 1.82 -9.19 -15.74
C ASP A 166 3.23 -9.72 -16.05
N PHE A 167 3.34 -10.45 -17.17
CA PHE A 167 4.59 -11.06 -17.58
C PHE A 167 5.69 -10.04 -17.92
N VAL A 168 5.33 -8.83 -18.34
CA VAL A 168 6.31 -7.76 -18.59
C VAL A 168 6.94 -7.36 -17.27
N ARG A 169 6.12 -7.13 -16.24
CA ARG A 169 6.60 -6.85 -14.88
C ARG A 169 7.43 -8.01 -14.34
N THR A 170 6.82 -9.17 -14.13
CA THR A 170 7.48 -10.28 -13.41
C THR A 170 8.69 -10.80 -14.19
N GLY A 171 8.60 -10.87 -15.52
CA GLY A 171 9.70 -11.27 -16.41
C GLY A 171 10.87 -10.29 -16.38
N THR A 172 10.62 -8.98 -16.33
CA THR A 172 11.72 -7.98 -16.26
C THR A 172 12.44 -8.04 -14.92
N TYR A 173 11.72 -8.23 -13.81
CA TYR A 173 12.34 -8.46 -12.50
C TYR A 173 13.18 -9.74 -12.48
N TYR A 174 12.64 -10.84 -13.04
CA TYR A 174 13.38 -12.10 -13.16
C TYR A 174 14.67 -11.90 -13.97
N ALA A 175 14.59 -11.28 -15.15
CA ALA A 175 15.75 -10.99 -15.98
C ALA A 175 16.76 -10.09 -15.26
N ALA A 176 16.30 -9.03 -14.60
CA ALA A 176 17.16 -8.12 -13.85
C ALA A 176 17.99 -8.86 -12.79
N VAL A 177 17.37 -9.80 -12.07
CA VAL A 177 18.04 -10.60 -11.03
C VAL A 177 18.97 -11.66 -11.63
N ILE A 178 18.47 -12.48 -12.56
CA ILE A 178 19.19 -13.65 -13.08
C ILE A 178 20.35 -13.24 -14.00
N GLU A 179 20.20 -12.20 -14.82
CA GLU A 179 21.29 -11.76 -15.68
C GLU A 179 22.37 -10.99 -14.93
N ASN A 180 22.02 -10.44 -13.76
CA ASN A 180 22.97 -9.85 -12.82
C ASN A 180 23.27 -10.78 -11.66
N ARG A 181 23.27 -12.11 -11.88
CA ARG A 181 23.50 -13.12 -10.84
C ARG A 181 24.75 -12.85 -9.98
N ALA A 182 25.79 -12.28 -10.56
CA ALA A 182 27.03 -11.92 -9.86
C ALA A 182 26.81 -10.91 -8.73
N ASP A 183 25.78 -10.06 -8.82
CA ASP A 183 25.40 -9.14 -7.75
C ASP A 183 24.75 -9.90 -6.57
N PHE A 184 24.02 -10.98 -6.83
CA PHE A 184 23.26 -11.71 -5.80
C PHE A 184 24.03 -12.89 -5.18
N LEU A 185 24.93 -13.54 -5.94
CA LEU A 185 25.61 -14.76 -5.50
C LEU A 185 26.37 -14.56 -4.18
N GLY A 186 26.02 -15.34 -3.16
CA GLY A 186 26.65 -15.29 -1.84
C GLY A 186 26.32 -14.03 -1.01
N ARG A 187 25.37 -13.20 -1.46
CA ARG A 187 24.99 -11.93 -0.81
C ARG A 187 23.76 -12.05 0.08
N VAL A 188 23.62 -11.11 1.01
CA VAL A 188 22.39 -10.92 1.80
C VAL A 188 21.47 -9.95 1.07
N VAL A 189 20.20 -10.36 0.89
CA VAL A 189 19.17 -9.60 0.17
C VAL A 189 18.02 -9.26 1.12
N VAL A 190 17.46 -8.07 1.00
CA VAL A 190 16.19 -7.68 1.64
C VAL A 190 15.16 -7.40 0.56
N ASP A 191 14.02 -8.09 0.66
CA ASP A 191 12.86 -7.92 -0.21
C ASP A 191 11.78 -7.16 0.56
N VAL A 192 11.49 -5.92 0.16
CA VAL A 192 10.60 -5.00 0.88
C VAL A 192 9.21 -5.03 0.27
N GLY A 193 8.20 -5.36 1.07
CA GLY A 193 6.85 -5.59 0.58
C GLY A 193 6.81 -6.84 -0.30
N ALA A 194 7.33 -7.95 0.24
CA ALA A 194 7.61 -9.15 -0.52
C ALA A 194 6.35 -9.77 -1.17
N GLY A 195 5.15 -9.43 -0.70
CA GLY A 195 3.89 -9.97 -1.20
C GLY A 195 3.91 -11.49 -1.15
N SER A 196 3.71 -12.15 -2.28
CA SER A 196 3.81 -13.61 -2.41
C SER A 196 5.22 -14.20 -2.16
N GLY A 197 6.27 -13.37 -2.12
CA GLY A 197 7.67 -13.79 -1.98
C GLY A 197 8.36 -14.14 -3.31
N ILE A 198 7.76 -13.78 -4.45
CA ILE A 198 8.29 -14.13 -5.78
C ILE A 198 9.70 -13.55 -6.04
N LEU A 199 9.94 -12.29 -5.66
CA LEU A 199 11.24 -11.65 -5.84
C LEU A 199 12.30 -12.26 -4.93
N SER A 200 11.92 -12.63 -3.70
CA SER A 200 12.76 -13.40 -2.80
C SER A 200 13.16 -14.76 -3.38
N LEU A 201 12.24 -15.46 -4.04
CA LEU A 201 12.56 -16.72 -4.74
C LEU A 201 13.53 -16.50 -5.90
N PHE A 202 13.38 -15.43 -6.69
CA PHE A 202 14.35 -15.09 -7.75
C PHE A 202 15.75 -14.80 -7.19
N ALA A 203 15.84 -14.05 -6.09
CA ALA A 203 17.11 -13.77 -5.42
C ALA A 203 17.77 -15.06 -4.90
N ALA A 204 17.00 -15.97 -4.30
CA ALA A 204 17.49 -17.28 -3.86
C ALA A 204 17.96 -18.15 -5.05
N GLN A 205 17.24 -18.14 -6.18
CA GLN A 205 17.63 -18.81 -7.43
C GLN A 205 18.94 -18.26 -8.00
N ALA A 206 19.16 -16.95 -7.93
CA ALA A 206 20.42 -16.33 -8.31
C ALA A 206 21.60 -16.73 -7.39
N GLY A 207 21.31 -17.33 -6.23
CA GLY A 207 22.30 -17.83 -5.29
C GLY A 207 22.60 -16.88 -4.15
N ALA A 208 21.65 -16.01 -3.78
CA ALA A 208 21.71 -15.25 -2.53
C ALA A 208 22.06 -16.18 -1.36
N LYS A 209 22.95 -15.71 -0.48
CA LYS A 209 23.30 -16.42 0.76
C LYS A 209 22.10 -16.49 1.69
N HIS A 210 21.38 -15.37 1.81
CA HIS A 210 20.14 -15.29 2.58
C HIS A 210 19.26 -14.15 2.06
N VAL A 211 17.95 -14.31 2.17
CA VAL A 211 16.94 -13.31 1.81
C VAL A 211 16.01 -13.07 3.00
N TYR A 212 15.88 -11.82 3.42
CA TYR A 212 14.86 -11.39 4.37
C TYR A 212 13.68 -10.80 3.61
N ALA A 213 12.54 -11.51 3.60
CA ALA A 213 11.32 -11.12 2.92
C ALA A 213 10.38 -10.42 3.91
N ILE A 214 10.30 -9.10 3.84
CA ILE A 214 9.49 -8.28 4.75
C ILE A 214 8.11 -8.04 4.12
N GLU A 215 7.05 -8.47 4.79
CA GLU A 215 5.67 -8.32 4.30
C GLU A 215 4.74 -7.92 5.46
N ALA A 216 4.03 -6.81 5.32
CA ALA A 216 3.20 -6.27 6.40
C ALA A 216 1.80 -6.89 6.46
N SER A 217 1.25 -7.32 5.32
CA SER A 217 -0.10 -7.89 5.23
C SER A 217 -0.16 -9.36 5.65
N GLU A 218 -1.37 -9.91 5.63
CA GLU A 218 -1.59 -11.36 5.80
C GLU A 218 -0.99 -12.20 4.65
N MET A 219 -0.52 -11.57 3.57
CA MET A 219 0.18 -12.26 2.49
C MET A 219 1.47 -12.94 2.98
N ALA A 220 2.07 -12.49 4.08
CA ALA A 220 3.24 -13.11 4.69
C ALA A 220 3.04 -14.62 4.97
N GLU A 221 1.84 -15.04 5.36
CA GLU A 221 1.54 -16.46 5.61
C GLU A 221 1.46 -17.27 4.32
N TYR A 222 0.97 -16.67 3.22
CA TYR A 222 0.99 -17.30 1.90
C TYR A 222 2.40 -17.34 1.31
N ALA A 223 3.21 -16.30 1.53
CA ALA A 223 4.62 -16.28 1.14
C ALA A 223 5.38 -17.44 1.80
N LYS A 224 5.20 -17.64 3.12
CA LYS A 224 5.77 -18.79 3.85
C LYS A 224 5.37 -20.11 3.20
N LYS A 225 4.09 -20.29 2.85
CA LYS A 225 3.60 -21.52 2.18
C LYS A 225 4.24 -21.72 0.81
N LEU A 226 4.30 -20.68 -0.02
CA LEU A 226 4.90 -20.76 -1.36
C LEU A 226 6.39 -21.07 -1.30
N ILE A 227 7.11 -20.39 -0.40
CA ILE A 227 8.55 -20.60 -0.17
C ILE A 227 8.80 -22.02 0.33
N ALA A 228 8.05 -22.52 1.32
CA ALA A 228 8.17 -23.90 1.81
C ALA A 228 7.88 -24.95 0.73
N GLY A 229 6.99 -24.63 -0.23
CA GLY A 229 6.74 -25.45 -1.42
C GLY A 229 7.90 -25.54 -2.41
N ASN A 230 8.99 -24.79 -2.20
CA ASN A 230 10.20 -24.80 -3.01
C ASN A 230 11.45 -25.14 -2.15
N PRO A 231 11.61 -26.41 -1.70
CA PRO A 231 12.59 -26.78 -0.69
C PRO A 231 14.06 -26.48 -1.03
N SER A 232 14.41 -26.48 -2.33
CA SER A 232 15.78 -26.15 -2.78
C SER A 232 16.17 -24.69 -2.57
N LEU A 233 15.19 -23.82 -2.31
CA LEU A 233 15.37 -22.38 -2.11
C LEU A 233 14.99 -21.93 -0.69
N SER A 234 14.07 -22.66 -0.04
CA SER A 234 13.41 -22.23 1.19
C SER A 234 14.36 -21.97 2.36
N GLU A 235 15.42 -22.77 2.51
CA GLU A 235 16.38 -22.64 3.62
C GLU A 235 17.12 -21.29 3.61
N ARG A 236 17.10 -20.58 2.48
CA ARG A 236 17.78 -19.29 2.31
C ARG A 236 16.86 -18.10 2.53
N ILE A 237 15.56 -18.31 2.79
CA ILE A 237 14.58 -17.21 2.83
C ILE A 237 13.88 -17.20 4.20
N THR A 238 13.97 -16.07 4.90
CA THR A 238 13.20 -15.82 6.13
C THR A 238 12.11 -14.80 5.85
N VAL A 239 10.85 -15.18 6.06
CA VAL A 239 9.72 -14.25 5.97
C VAL A 239 9.50 -13.56 7.31
N ILE A 240 9.50 -12.24 7.30
CA ILE A 240 9.30 -11.38 8.47
C ILE A 240 7.98 -10.62 8.28
N LYS A 241 6.98 -10.94 9.10
CA LYS A 241 5.70 -10.24 9.07
C LYS A 241 5.80 -8.92 9.82
N GLY A 242 5.57 -7.79 9.15
CA GLY A 242 5.57 -6.47 9.75
C GLY A 242 5.88 -5.35 8.76
N LYS A 243 5.70 -4.10 9.19
CA LYS A 243 6.05 -2.92 8.38
C LYS A 243 7.56 -2.71 8.38
N VAL A 244 8.11 -2.28 7.25
CA VAL A 244 9.56 -2.11 7.10
C VAL A 244 10.12 -1.00 8.00
N GLU A 245 9.27 -0.12 8.52
CA GLU A 245 9.55 0.93 9.49
C GLU A 245 9.65 0.42 10.93
N GLU A 246 9.18 -0.80 11.21
CA GLU A 246 8.99 -1.35 12.56
C GLU A 246 9.85 -2.60 12.81
N VAL A 247 10.06 -3.42 11.78
CA VAL A 247 10.86 -4.66 11.91
C VAL A 247 12.34 -4.36 12.13
N GLU A 248 13.06 -5.33 12.69
CA GLU A 248 14.51 -5.31 12.84
C GLU A 248 15.15 -6.51 12.13
N LEU A 249 16.33 -6.30 11.55
CA LEU A 249 17.08 -7.36 10.86
C LEU A 249 18.40 -7.64 11.60
N PRO A 250 18.84 -8.90 11.69
CA PRO A 250 20.06 -9.25 12.42
C PRO A 250 21.33 -8.78 11.70
N VAL A 251 21.25 -8.49 10.41
CA VAL A 251 22.38 -8.01 9.58
C VAL A 251 21.86 -7.03 8.52
N LYS A 252 22.76 -6.14 8.07
CA LYS A 252 22.52 -5.32 6.88
C LYS A 252 22.67 -6.15 5.59
N ALA A 253 22.01 -5.70 4.54
CA ALA A 253 21.97 -6.34 3.23
C ALA A 253 22.98 -5.72 2.26
N ASP A 254 23.45 -6.53 1.32
CA ASP A 254 24.20 -6.09 0.16
C ASP A 254 23.28 -5.53 -0.93
N ILE A 255 22.07 -6.08 -1.04
CA ILE A 255 21.06 -5.71 -2.04
C ILE A 255 19.71 -5.53 -1.37
N LEU A 256 19.02 -4.47 -1.79
CA LEU A 256 17.63 -4.24 -1.46
C LEU A 256 16.80 -4.32 -2.74
N ILE A 257 15.87 -5.27 -2.79
CA ILE A 257 14.94 -5.47 -3.90
C ILE A 257 13.51 -5.14 -3.45
N SER A 258 12.72 -4.55 -4.33
CA SER A 258 11.30 -4.31 -4.08
C SER A 258 10.59 -4.02 -5.39
N GLU A 259 9.26 -4.08 -5.34
CA GLU A 259 8.39 -3.49 -6.34
C GLU A 259 7.53 -2.42 -5.65
N PRO A 260 8.06 -1.18 -5.51
CA PRO A 260 7.38 -0.11 -4.80
C PRO A 260 6.58 0.83 -5.71
N MET A 261 6.36 0.47 -6.98
CA MET A 261 5.80 1.38 -7.98
C MET A 261 4.27 1.32 -8.00
N GLY A 262 3.63 2.45 -7.73
CA GLY A 262 2.21 2.65 -8.01
C GLY A 262 1.96 3.30 -9.38
N THR A 263 0.69 3.60 -9.67
CA THR A 263 0.31 4.50 -10.78
C THR A 263 1.12 5.81 -10.71
N LEU A 264 1.60 6.30 -11.85
CA LEU A 264 2.52 7.45 -11.93
C LEU A 264 3.81 7.26 -11.11
N LEU A 265 4.27 6.01 -10.92
CA LEU A 265 5.42 5.61 -10.09
C LEU A 265 5.21 5.80 -8.57
N VAL A 266 4.51 6.86 -8.16
CA VAL A 266 4.50 7.35 -6.77
C VAL A 266 3.23 7.02 -5.99
N ASN A 267 2.12 6.65 -6.66
CA ASN A 267 0.88 6.32 -5.97
C ASN A 267 1.11 5.22 -4.91
N GLU A 268 0.25 5.16 -3.89
CA GLU A 268 0.37 4.26 -2.72
C GLU A 268 1.50 4.62 -1.76
N ARG A 269 2.38 5.56 -2.14
CA ARG A 269 3.47 6.10 -1.31
C ARG A 269 4.47 5.04 -0.83
N MET A 270 4.53 3.87 -1.48
CA MET A 270 5.43 2.78 -1.11
C MET A 270 6.92 3.10 -1.35
N LEU A 271 7.23 4.07 -2.22
CA LEU A 271 8.59 4.60 -2.39
C LEU A 271 9.19 5.15 -1.08
N GLU A 272 8.37 5.68 -0.17
CA GLU A 272 8.85 6.16 1.14
C GLU A 272 9.38 4.99 1.97
N SER A 273 8.61 3.90 2.07
CA SER A 273 9.03 2.66 2.74
C SER A 273 10.28 2.06 2.07
N TYR A 274 10.39 2.14 0.75
CA TYR A 274 11.58 1.70 0.00
C TYR A 274 12.84 2.49 0.37
N VAL A 275 12.73 3.82 0.47
CA VAL A 275 13.82 4.72 0.88
C VAL A 275 14.17 4.53 2.36
N ILE A 276 13.18 4.36 3.25
CA ILE A 276 13.44 4.01 4.66
C ILE A 276 14.23 2.70 4.75
N ALA A 277 13.81 1.69 4.00
CA ALA A 277 14.46 0.38 4.03
C ALA A 277 15.93 0.46 3.56
N ARG A 278 16.23 1.30 2.56
CA ARG A 278 17.61 1.61 2.15
C ARG A 278 18.41 2.15 3.32
N ASP A 279 17.90 3.18 4.00
CA ASP A 279 18.63 3.86 5.07
C ASP A 279 18.84 2.96 6.29
N ARG A 280 17.87 2.10 6.61
CA ARG A 280 17.94 1.17 7.73
C ARG A 280 18.82 -0.04 7.42
N PHE A 281 18.55 -0.72 6.31
CA PHE A 281 19.01 -2.10 6.10
C PHE A 281 20.09 -2.25 5.04
N LEU A 282 20.31 -1.28 4.16
CA LEU A 282 21.34 -1.41 3.13
C LEU A 282 22.73 -1.05 3.69
N LEU A 283 23.75 -1.82 3.31
CA LEU A 283 25.15 -1.47 3.54
C LEU A 283 25.55 -0.23 2.72
N PRO A 284 26.56 0.54 3.16
CA PRO A 284 27.20 1.52 2.29
C PRO A 284 27.66 0.87 0.98
N ASN A 285 27.32 1.48 -0.17
CA ASN A 285 27.55 0.93 -1.51
C ASN A 285 26.76 -0.35 -1.86
N GLY A 286 25.78 -0.73 -1.04
CA GLY A 286 24.81 -1.75 -1.43
C GLY A 286 23.99 -1.32 -2.65
N LYS A 287 23.40 -2.30 -3.34
CA LYS A 287 22.62 -2.05 -4.57
C LYS A 287 21.13 -2.01 -4.29
N MET A 288 20.43 -1.20 -5.07
CA MET A 288 18.96 -1.13 -5.05
C MET A 288 18.40 -1.61 -6.38
N PHE A 289 17.42 -2.50 -6.31
CA PHE A 289 16.70 -3.05 -7.45
C PHE A 289 15.19 -2.76 -7.27
N PRO A 290 14.62 -1.76 -7.96
CA PRO A 290 15.23 -0.84 -8.92
C PRO A 290 16.13 0.25 -8.29
N THR A 291 17.04 0.81 -9.08
CA THR A 291 18.00 1.84 -8.67
C THR A 291 17.49 3.26 -8.94
N VAL A 292 16.80 3.45 -10.08
CA VAL A 292 16.31 4.76 -10.54
C VAL A 292 14.90 4.58 -11.06
N GLY A 293 14.02 5.54 -10.76
CA GLY A 293 12.73 5.71 -11.43
C GLY A 293 12.72 6.97 -12.28
N ARG A 294 11.94 6.97 -13.36
CA ARG A 294 11.71 8.13 -14.22
C ARG A 294 10.23 8.32 -14.43
N ILE A 295 9.72 9.51 -14.13
CA ILE A 295 8.38 9.93 -14.53
C ILE A 295 8.51 10.65 -15.86
N HIS A 296 7.90 10.10 -16.89
CA HIS A 296 7.82 10.71 -18.21
C HIS A 296 6.51 11.45 -18.36
N VAL A 297 6.56 12.62 -18.98
CA VAL A 297 5.38 13.46 -19.22
C VAL A 297 5.41 14.05 -20.62
N ALA A 298 4.26 14.10 -21.28
CA ALA A 298 4.10 14.69 -22.61
C ALA A 298 2.67 15.25 -22.79
N PRO A 299 2.50 16.40 -23.45
CA PRO A 299 1.16 16.90 -23.79
C PRO A 299 0.51 15.98 -24.82
N PHE A 300 -0.79 15.75 -24.70
CA PHE A 300 -1.55 14.91 -25.64
C PHE A 300 -2.77 15.63 -26.21
N SER A 301 -3.24 15.14 -27.36
CA SER A 301 -4.43 15.58 -28.04
C SER A 301 -5.38 14.40 -28.27
N ASP A 302 -6.45 14.31 -27.48
CA ASP A 302 -7.49 13.28 -27.60
C ASP A 302 -8.87 13.91 -27.35
N GLU A 303 -9.50 14.37 -28.42
CA GLU A 303 -10.84 14.98 -28.38
C GLU A 303 -11.90 13.97 -27.92
N TYR A 304 -11.74 12.69 -28.27
CA TYR A 304 -12.70 11.65 -27.91
C TYR A 304 -12.73 11.47 -26.38
N LEU A 305 -11.57 11.35 -25.74
CA LEU A 305 -11.50 11.28 -24.27
C LEU A 305 -12.08 12.54 -23.62
N TYR A 306 -11.71 13.71 -24.12
CA TYR A 306 -12.20 14.98 -23.57
C TYR A 306 -13.73 15.04 -23.61
N MET A 307 -14.33 14.72 -24.77
CA MET A 307 -15.78 14.68 -24.94
C MET A 307 -16.43 13.60 -24.08
N GLU A 308 -15.81 12.42 -23.92
CA GLU A 308 -16.30 11.36 -23.04
C GLU A 308 -16.43 11.85 -21.59
N ILE A 309 -15.43 12.56 -21.07
CA ILE A 309 -15.45 13.12 -19.70
C ILE A 309 -16.46 14.26 -19.60
N ALA A 310 -16.42 15.22 -20.54
CA ALA A 310 -17.32 16.37 -20.54
C ALA A 310 -18.79 15.94 -20.63
N ASN A 311 -19.10 14.90 -21.41
CA ASN A 311 -20.46 14.40 -21.59
C ASN A 311 -21.03 13.74 -20.34
N LYS A 312 -20.21 13.21 -19.41
CA LYS A 312 -20.72 12.69 -18.13
C LYS A 312 -21.46 13.77 -17.33
N ALA A 313 -21.03 15.03 -17.44
CA ALA A 313 -21.68 16.15 -16.77
C ALA A 313 -23.05 16.54 -17.38
N ILE A 314 -23.35 16.13 -18.62
CA ILE A 314 -24.62 16.45 -19.29
C ILE A 314 -25.81 15.85 -18.54
N PHE A 315 -25.64 14.72 -17.86
CA PHE A 315 -26.69 14.14 -16.99
C PHE A 315 -27.25 15.18 -16.01
N TRP A 316 -26.40 16.06 -15.49
CA TRP A 316 -26.78 17.07 -14.49
C TRP A 316 -27.42 18.32 -15.11
N GLN A 317 -27.59 18.40 -16.44
CA GLN A 317 -28.28 19.51 -17.10
C GLN A 317 -29.80 19.35 -17.14
N GLN A 318 -30.33 18.27 -16.57
CA GLN A 318 -31.76 17.96 -16.61
C GLN A 318 -32.56 18.82 -15.61
N GLN A 319 -33.51 19.62 -16.12
CA GLN A 319 -34.39 20.47 -15.31
C GLN A 319 -35.64 19.76 -14.76
N GLY A 320 -35.93 18.54 -15.23
CA GLY A 320 -37.16 17.82 -14.93
C GLY A 320 -36.95 16.33 -14.62
N TYR A 321 -35.82 15.95 -14.01
CA TYR A 321 -35.53 14.57 -13.64
C TYR A 321 -36.51 14.11 -12.56
N PHE A 322 -37.54 13.36 -12.97
CA PHE A 322 -38.69 13.00 -12.13
C PHE A 322 -39.32 14.22 -11.39
N GLY A 323 -39.37 15.38 -12.08
CA GLY A 323 -39.88 16.63 -11.51
C GLY A 323 -38.88 17.41 -10.65
N VAL A 324 -37.59 17.03 -10.65
CA VAL A 324 -36.52 17.71 -9.92
C VAL A 324 -35.52 18.34 -10.90
N ASP A 325 -35.12 19.58 -10.64
CA ASP A 325 -34.06 20.26 -11.38
C ASP A 325 -32.67 19.89 -10.82
N LEU A 326 -31.85 19.22 -11.64
CA LEU A 326 -30.49 18.79 -11.29
C LEU A 326 -29.42 19.83 -11.61
N THR A 327 -29.76 20.88 -12.38
CA THR A 327 -28.80 21.90 -12.86
C THR A 327 -27.99 22.60 -11.77
N PRO A 328 -28.48 22.79 -10.51
CA PRO A 328 -27.65 23.36 -9.46
C PRO A 328 -26.37 22.57 -9.15
N LEU A 329 -26.30 21.27 -9.49
CA LEU A 329 -25.13 20.42 -9.27
C LEU A 329 -24.25 20.24 -10.51
N GLN A 330 -24.64 20.78 -11.67
CA GLN A 330 -23.93 20.58 -12.94
C GLN A 330 -22.46 21.01 -12.87
N ARG A 331 -22.19 22.18 -12.28
CA ARG A 331 -20.82 22.71 -12.19
C ARG A 331 -19.93 21.82 -11.33
N SER A 332 -20.42 21.43 -10.15
CA SER A 332 -19.71 20.55 -9.23
C SER A 332 -19.45 19.18 -9.84
N ALA A 333 -20.42 18.63 -10.59
CA ALA A 333 -20.23 17.38 -11.32
C ALA A 333 -19.18 17.51 -12.42
N TYR A 334 -19.23 18.58 -13.23
CA TYR A 334 -18.23 18.85 -14.26
C TYR A 334 -16.82 18.94 -13.67
N GLU A 335 -16.64 19.73 -12.61
CA GLU A 335 -15.35 19.85 -11.92
C GLU A 335 -14.90 18.50 -11.33
N GLY A 336 -15.81 17.71 -10.76
CA GLY A 336 -15.53 16.38 -10.23
C GLY A 336 -15.08 15.37 -11.28
N TYR A 337 -15.67 15.38 -12.48
CA TYR A 337 -15.23 14.50 -13.57
C TYR A 337 -13.83 14.87 -14.09
N PHE A 338 -13.50 16.16 -14.17
CA PHE A 338 -12.17 16.63 -14.58
C PHE A 338 -11.12 16.54 -13.46
N SER A 339 -11.52 16.31 -12.20
CA SER A 339 -10.59 16.06 -11.09
C SER A 339 -10.12 14.61 -11.01
N GLN A 340 -10.63 13.70 -11.86
CA GLN A 340 -10.19 12.32 -11.92
C GLN A 340 -9.14 12.14 -13.01
N PRO A 341 -7.90 11.71 -12.69
CA PRO A 341 -6.97 11.33 -13.73
C PRO A 341 -7.42 9.99 -14.34
N VAL A 342 -7.14 9.80 -15.62
CA VAL A 342 -7.57 8.61 -16.37
C VAL A 342 -6.44 7.61 -16.45
N VAL A 343 -6.73 6.34 -16.15
CA VAL A 343 -5.76 5.24 -16.29
C VAL A 343 -6.22 4.34 -17.44
N ASP A 344 -5.44 4.34 -18.53
CA ASP A 344 -5.63 3.45 -19.68
C ASP A 344 -4.40 3.37 -20.59
N ALA A 345 -4.45 2.45 -21.55
CA ALA A 345 -3.49 2.39 -22.64
C ALA A 345 -3.96 3.31 -23.78
N PHE A 346 -3.04 4.05 -24.38
CA PHE A 346 -3.35 4.92 -25.51
C PHE A 346 -2.27 4.87 -26.60
N ASP A 347 -2.65 5.29 -27.81
CA ASP A 347 -1.76 5.32 -28.96
C ASP A 347 -0.73 6.47 -28.82
N PRO A 348 0.59 6.19 -28.88
CA PRO A 348 1.62 7.22 -28.73
C PRO A 348 1.55 8.33 -29.79
N ARG A 349 0.83 8.13 -30.91
CA ARG A 349 0.58 9.18 -31.93
C ARG A 349 -0.31 10.31 -31.42
N LEU A 350 -0.99 10.14 -30.29
CA LEU A 350 -1.77 11.20 -29.63
C LEU A 350 -0.88 12.23 -28.91
N LEU A 351 0.42 11.95 -28.76
CA LEU A 351 1.37 12.88 -28.15
C LEU A 351 1.67 14.05 -29.08
N VAL A 352 1.63 15.26 -28.54
CA VAL A 352 1.80 16.53 -29.28
C VAL A 352 3.27 16.96 -29.33
N ALA A 353 4.09 16.48 -28.39
CA ALA A 353 5.51 16.74 -28.29
C ALA A 353 6.25 15.52 -27.73
N PRO A 354 7.58 15.41 -27.95
CA PRO A 354 8.42 14.44 -27.26
C PRO A 354 8.30 14.57 -25.74
N ALA A 355 8.39 13.44 -25.05
CA ALA A 355 8.32 13.41 -23.59
C ALA A 355 9.57 14.02 -22.95
N ILE A 356 9.36 14.68 -21.81
CA ILE A 356 10.45 15.01 -20.87
C ILE A 356 10.39 14.04 -19.68
N SER A 357 11.51 13.91 -18.96
CA SER A 357 11.64 12.95 -17.86
C SER A 357 12.06 13.64 -16.57
N HIS A 358 11.37 13.36 -15.48
CA HIS A 358 11.81 13.67 -14.12
C HIS A 358 12.43 12.42 -13.49
N VAL A 359 13.67 12.53 -13.02
CA VAL A 359 14.45 11.39 -12.53
C VAL A 359 14.45 11.35 -11.01
N ILE A 360 14.09 10.20 -10.45
CA ILE A 360 14.14 9.91 -9.02
C ILE A 360 15.24 8.86 -8.81
N ASN A 361 16.35 9.25 -8.19
CA ASN A 361 17.42 8.31 -7.85
C ASN A 361 17.19 7.73 -6.45
N PHE A 362 16.76 6.47 -6.39
CA PHE A 362 16.44 5.80 -5.12
C PHE A 362 17.66 5.62 -4.22
N THR A 363 18.89 5.70 -4.74
CA THR A 363 20.10 5.55 -3.91
C THR A 363 20.43 6.80 -3.09
N SER A 364 19.89 7.97 -3.46
CA SER A 364 20.28 9.25 -2.87
C SER A 364 19.10 10.13 -2.44
N ILE A 365 17.91 9.93 -2.98
CA ILE A 365 16.73 10.73 -2.62
C ILE A 365 16.39 10.56 -1.14
N LYS A 366 15.95 11.63 -0.48
CA LYS A 366 15.44 11.55 0.88
C LYS A 366 13.95 11.26 0.88
N GLU A 367 13.49 10.67 1.96
CA GLU A 367 12.06 10.40 2.16
C GLU A 367 11.22 11.67 2.01
N GLU A 368 11.71 12.81 2.52
CA GLU A 368 11.00 14.08 2.52
C GLU A 368 10.86 14.69 1.11
N ASP A 369 11.76 14.35 0.19
CA ASP A 369 11.72 14.81 -1.20
C ASP A 369 10.54 14.16 -1.97
N LEU A 370 9.95 13.09 -1.44
CA LEU A 370 8.78 12.45 -2.01
C LEU A 370 7.46 13.13 -1.58
N TYR A 371 7.43 13.92 -0.50
CA TYR A 371 6.18 14.54 -0.05
C TYR A 371 5.64 15.59 -1.02
N GLU A 372 6.55 16.25 -1.74
CA GLU A 372 6.22 17.18 -2.79
C GLU A 372 7.19 17.04 -3.96
N ILE A 373 6.67 16.58 -5.09
CA ILE A 373 7.45 16.42 -6.32
C ILE A 373 7.03 17.52 -7.29
N ASP A 374 8.01 18.31 -7.71
CA ASP A 374 7.79 19.43 -8.62
C ASP A 374 8.51 19.21 -9.95
N ILE A 375 7.72 19.17 -11.04
CA ILE A 375 8.19 18.91 -12.38
C ILE A 375 7.89 20.14 -13.26
N PRO A 376 8.90 20.98 -13.56
CA PRO A 376 8.74 22.08 -14.51
C PRO A 376 8.53 21.50 -15.92
N LEU A 377 7.57 22.07 -16.65
CA LEU A 377 7.18 21.60 -17.97
C LEU A 377 7.62 22.58 -19.04
N ARG A 378 8.31 22.08 -20.07
CA ARG A 378 8.66 22.82 -21.28
C ARG A 378 8.67 21.85 -22.46
N PHE A 379 7.86 22.14 -23.46
CA PHE A 379 7.74 21.35 -24.67
C PHE A 379 7.69 22.26 -25.89
N THR A 380 8.03 21.69 -27.05
CA THR A 380 7.81 22.32 -28.35
C THR A 380 6.79 21.48 -29.11
N SER A 381 5.66 22.09 -29.48
CA SER A 381 4.61 21.39 -30.21
C SER A 381 5.11 20.94 -31.57
N SER A 382 4.82 19.69 -31.94
CA SER A 382 5.16 19.12 -33.25
C SER A 382 4.02 19.28 -34.28
N ALA A 383 2.83 19.70 -33.83
CA ALA A 383 1.63 19.76 -34.67
C ALA A 383 0.73 20.96 -34.33
N SER A 384 -0.16 21.32 -35.26
CA SER A 384 -1.29 22.22 -34.96
C SER A 384 -2.42 21.40 -34.39
N THR A 385 -2.79 21.63 -33.12
CA THR A 385 -3.85 20.86 -32.46
C THR A 385 -4.34 21.52 -31.16
N ARG A 386 -5.34 20.90 -30.52
CA ARG A 386 -5.79 21.18 -29.16
C ARG A 386 -5.12 20.22 -28.18
N ILE A 387 -4.37 20.76 -27.23
CA ILE A 387 -3.85 20.01 -26.10
C ILE A 387 -4.98 19.81 -25.11
N HIS A 388 -5.32 18.54 -24.89
CA HIS A 388 -6.39 18.14 -23.98
C HIS A 388 -5.87 17.85 -22.57
N GLY A 389 -4.56 17.68 -22.40
CA GLY A 389 -3.97 17.41 -21.10
C GLY A 389 -2.52 16.96 -21.17
N LEU A 390 -2.07 16.34 -20.08
CA LEU A 390 -0.74 15.78 -19.92
C LEU A 390 -0.84 14.26 -19.72
N ALA A 391 -0.13 13.50 -20.54
CA ALA A 391 0.02 12.07 -20.40
C ALA A 391 1.30 11.77 -19.62
N CYS A 392 1.25 10.78 -18.75
CA CYS A 392 2.32 10.41 -17.85
C CYS A 392 2.49 8.89 -17.81
N TRP A 393 3.74 8.45 -17.76
CA TRP A 393 4.13 7.06 -17.55
C TRP A 393 5.45 7.01 -16.80
N PHE A 394 5.97 5.81 -16.54
CA PHE A 394 7.24 5.68 -15.85
C PHE A 394 8.09 4.53 -16.34
N ASP A 395 9.40 4.70 -16.14
CA ASP A 395 10.39 3.66 -16.32
C ASP A 395 11.16 3.45 -15.01
N VAL A 396 11.60 2.23 -14.73
CA VAL A 396 12.56 1.96 -13.65
C VAL A 396 13.77 1.19 -14.18
N LEU A 397 14.95 1.56 -13.68
CA LEU A 397 16.22 0.96 -14.03
C LEU A 397 16.71 0.07 -12.90
N PHE A 398 16.99 -1.18 -13.22
CA PHE A 398 17.82 -2.09 -12.43
C PHE A 398 19.27 -1.96 -12.89
N ASN A 399 20.08 -1.18 -12.16
CA ASN A 399 21.46 -0.89 -12.55
C ASN A 399 22.43 -1.99 -12.05
N GLY A 400 22.28 -3.18 -12.61
CA GLY A 400 23.11 -4.33 -12.29
C GLY A 400 24.54 -4.21 -12.82
N SER A 401 25.48 -4.95 -12.22
CA SER A 401 26.92 -4.85 -12.57
C SER A 401 27.24 -5.48 -13.93
N THR A 402 26.40 -6.42 -14.38
CA THR A 402 26.61 -7.12 -15.65
C THR A 402 25.85 -6.42 -16.77
N VAL A 403 24.56 -6.12 -16.55
CA VAL A 403 23.70 -5.49 -17.55
C VAL A 403 22.64 -4.59 -16.90
N PRO A 404 22.44 -3.36 -17.40
CA PRO A 404 21.32 -2.52 -16.98
C PRO A 404 20.02 -3.04 -17.60
N ARG A 405 18.97 -3.17 -16.79
CA ARG A 405 17.62 -3.56 -17.26
C ARG A 405 16.59 -2.48 -16.96
N TRP A 406 15.75 -2.18 -17.95
CA TRP A 406 14.66 -1.22 -17.83
C TRP A 406 13.32 -1.95 -17.84
N LEU A 407 12.46 -1.64 -16.88
CA LEU A 407 11.03 -1.88 -16.96
C LEU A 407 10.39 -0.56 -17.38
N THR A 408 9.64 -0.58 -18.48
CA THR A 408 8.97 0.61 -19.02
C THR A 408 7.46 0.41 -19.04
N THR A 409 6.72 1.49 -18.75
CA THR A 409 5.27 1.57 -18.92
C THR A 409 4.89 2.54 -20.04
N ALA A 410 5.83 2.86 -20.94
CA ALA A 410 5.62 3.81 -22.02
C ALA A 410 4.48 3.41 -22.98
N PRO A 411 3.71 4.38 -23.51
CA PRO A 411 2.72 4.10 -24.54
C PRO A 411 3.40 3.51 -25.79
N GLY A 412 2.80 2.47 -26.37
CA GLY A 412 3.37 1.72 -27.49
C GLY A 412 4.33 0.59 -27.11
N ALA A 413 4.79 0.52 -25.85
CA ALA A 413 5.40 -0.70 -25.31
C ALA A 413 4.31 -1.74 -24.96
N PRO A 414 4.66 -3.02 -24.76
CA PRO A 414 3.72 -4.01 -24.25
C PRO A 414 3.03 -3.54 -22.96
N THR A 415 1.70 -3.58 -22.95
CA THR A 415 0.89 -3.07 -21.84
C THR A 415 1.18 -3.82 -20.54
N THR A 416 1.39 -3.06 -19.47
CA THR A 416 1.49 -3.54 -18.09
C THR A 416 0.19 -3.21 -17.34
N HIS A 417 -0.01 -3.78 -16.16
CA HIS A 417 -1.19 -3.51 -15.34
C HIS A 417 -1.28 -2.06 -14.83
N TRP A 418 -0.16 -1.31 -14.85
CA TRP A 418 -0.15 0.11 -14.50
C TRP A 418 -0.75 1.00 -15.59
N TYR A 419 -0.79 0.53 -16.84
CA TYR A 419 -1.15 1.33 -18.01
C TYR A 419 -0.37 2.66 -18.05
N GLN A 420 -0.99 3.73 -18.54
CA GLN A 420 -0.51 5.10 -18.43
C GLN A 420 -1.54 5.97 -17.70
N LEU A 421 -1.11 7.12 -17.21
CA LEU A 421 -1.98 8.12 -16.58
C LEU A 421 -2.20 9.30 -17.53
N ARG A 422 -3.43 9.80 -17.66
CA ARG A 422 -3.75 11.01 -18.42
C ARG A 422 -4.50 12.00 -17.54
N CYS A 423 -3.90 13.17 -17.33
CA CYS A 423 -4.50 14.30 -16.63
C CYS A 423 -5.19 15.20 -17.66
N VAL A 424 -6.52 15.15 -17.72
CA VAL A 424 -7.32 15.92 -18.68
C VAL A 424 -7.62 17.31 -18.12
N LEU A 425 -7.40 18.35 -18.93
CA LEU A 425 -7.70 19.73 -18.57
C LEU A 425 -9.12 20.10 -18.97
N SER A 426 -9.81 20.84 -18.11
CA SER A 426 -11.19 21.31 -18.35
C SER A 426 -11.29 22.38 -19.44
N GLN A 427 -10.17 23.04 -19.75
CA GLN A 427 -10.02 23.98 -20.85
C GLN A 427 -8.83 23.57 -21.72
N PRO A 428 -9.07 22.99 -22.91
CA PRO A 428 -8.00 22.63 -23.84
C PRO A 428 -7.26 23.86 -24.38
N LEU A 429 -5.97 23.72 -24.69
CA LEU A 429 -5.11 24.79 -25.21
C LEU A 429 -4.86 24.61 -26.70
N TYR A 430 -4.96 25.66 -27.49
CA TYR A 430 -4.57 25.61 -28.91
C TYR A 430 -3.06 25.85 -29.06
N VAL A 431 -2.43 25.08 -29.95
CA VAL A 431 -1.01 25.24 -30.30
C VAL A 431 -0.76 25.05 -31.79
N MET A 432 0.31 25.67 -32.28
CA MET A 432 0.85 25.50 -33.63
C MET A 432 2.21 24.76 -33.59
N PRO A 433 2.66 24.15 -34.70
CA PRO A 433 3.99 23.54 -34.76
C PRO A 433 5.09 24.57 -34.42
N GLY A 434 6.09 24.15 -33.65
CA GLY A 434 7.19 25.01 -33.19
C GLY A 434 6.84 25.91 -32.00
N GLN A 435 5.58 25.97 -31.58
CA GLN A 435 5.16 26.79 -30.45
C GLN A 435 5.58 26.16 -29.11
N GLU A 436 6.01 27.01 -28.19
CA GLU A 436 6.37 26.59 -26.85
C GLU A 436 5.14 26.37 -25.96
N ILE A 437 5.16 25.25 -25.23
CA ILE A 437 4.21 24.92 -24.17
C ILE A 437 5.00 24.90 -22.88
N THR A 438 4.60 25.69 -21.91
CA THR A 438 5.22 25.75 -20.58
C THR A 438 4.23 25.35 -19.50
N GLY A 439 4.71 25.05 -18.31
CA GLY A 439 3.83 24.69 -17.22
C GLY A 439 4.55 24.10 -16.03
N ARG A 440 3.76 23.46 -15.17
CA ARG A 440 4.24 22.81 -13.96
C ARG A 440 3.31 21.66 -13.60
N LEU A 441 3.89 20.50 -13.28
CA LEU A 441 3.20 19.37 -12.67
C LEU A 441 3.73 19.22 -11.25
N ARG A 442 2.87 19.48 -10.26
CA ARG A 442 3.23 19.39 -8.84
C ARG A 442 2.39 18.31 -8.17
N LEU A 443 3.04 17.33 -7.57
CA LEU A 443 2.43 16.22 -6.84
C LEU A 443 2.61 16.48 -5.35
N VAL A 444 1.52 16.52 -4.57
CA VAL A 444 1.57 16.75 -3.12
C VAL A 444 0.99 15.55 -2.39
N ALA A 445 1.79 14.89 -1.59
CA ALA A 445 1.39 13.71 -0.83
C ALA A 445 0.33 14.06 0.23
N HIS A 446 -0.63 13.17 0.44
CA HIS A 446 -1.63 13.30 1.51
C HIS A 446 -1.83 11.98 2.27
N LYS A 447 -2.62 12.06 3.34
CA LYS A 447 -2.77 10.98 4.34
C LYS A 447 -3.53 9.75 3.85
N ALA A 448 -4.19 9.83 2.71
CA ALA A 448 -4.89 8.70 2.10
C ALA A 448 -3.97 7.82 1.22
N GLN A 449 -2.66 7.81 1.50
CA GLN A 449 -1.65 7.04 0.74
C GLN A 449 -1.61 7.40 -0.76
N SER A 450 -1.73 8.67 -1.10
CA SER A 450 -1.68 9.11 -2.50
C SER A 450 -1.24 10.57 -2.61
N TYR A 451 -1.42 11.15 -3.81
CA TYR A 451 -1.01 12.49 -4.18
C TYR A 451 -2.17 13.29 -4.77
N THR A 452 -2.27 14.54 -4.37
CA THR A 452 -3.00 15.55 -5.13
C THR A 452 -2.10 16.06 -6.26
N ILE A 453 -2.61 16.03 -7.48
CA ILE A 453 -1.94 16.51 -8.68
C ILE A 453 -2.40 17.93 -8.97
N TYR A 454 -1.46 18.86 -9.05
CA TYR A 454 -1.68 20.21 -9.56
C TYR A 454 -0.97 20.34 -10.91
N LEU A 455 -1.75 20.51 -11.98
CA LEU A 455 -1.25 20.69 -13.32
C LEU A 455 -1.58 22.11 -13.79
N THR A 456 -0.59 22.79 -14.35
CA THR A 456 -0.79 24.01 -15.14
C THR A 456 -0.04 23.87 -16.45
N LEU A 457 -0.72 24.17 -17.56
CA LEU A 457 -0.11 24.32 -18.88
C LEU A 457 -0.46 25.69 -19.45
N SER A 458 0.48 26.28 -20.16
CA SER A 458 0.37 27.57 -20.82
C SER A 458 1.02 27.55 -22.19
N ALA A 459 0.40 28.19 -23.17
CA ALA A 459 0.94 28.33 -24.51
C ALA A 459 0.50 29.67 -25.14
N THR A 460 1.39 30.32 -25.88
CA THR A 460 1.12 31.63 -26.52
C THR A 460 0.87 31.45 -28.01
N VAL A 461 -0.37 31.68 -28.47
CA VAL A 461 -0.73 31.65 -29.89
C VAL A 461 -0.91 33.08 -30.38
N GLY A 462 -0.05 33.52 -31.31
CA GLY A 462 0.03 34.94 -31.68
C GLY A 462 0.44 35.78 -30.48
N ASP A 463 -0.39 36.75 -30.09
CA ASP A 463 -0.17 37.59 -28.91
C ASP A 463 -0.98 37.15 -27.68
N VAL A 464 -1.73 36.04 -27.78
CA VAL A 464 -2.65 35.58 -26.72
C VAL A 464 -2.02 34.43 -25.93
N LEU A 465 -1.77 34.69 -24.65
CA LEU A 465 -1.41 33.65 -23.67
C LEU A 465 -2.66 32.88 -23.24
N GLN A 466 -2.70 31.59 -23.56
CA GLN A 466 -3.69 30.67 -23.01
C GLN A 466 -3.07 29.94 -21.81
N THR A 467 -3.84 29.78 -20.73
CA THR A 467 -3.43 29.01 -19.56
C THR A 467 -4.58 28.16 -19.09
N SER A 468 -4.30 26.92 -18.72
CA SER A 468 -5.27 25.98 -18.19
C SER A 468 -4.66 25.22 -17.04
N SER A 469 -5.44 25.05 -15.98
CA SER A 469 -5.01 24.41 -14.74
C SER A 469 -6.04 23.39 -14.27
N GLY A 470 -5.56 22.34 -13.62
CA GLY A 470 -6.38 21.28 -13.03
C GLY A 470 -5.84 20.86 -11.68
N LYS A 471 -6.77 20.50 -10.78
CA LYS A 471 -6.48 19.81 -9.52
C LYS A 471 -7.11 18.43 -9.62
N LEU A 472 -6.29 17.39 -9.58
CA LEU A 472 -6.74 16.00 -9.68
C LEU A 472 -6.32 15.20 -8.44
N ASP A 473 -7.06 14.14 -8.12
CA ASP A 473 -6.71 13.22 -7.04
C ASP A 473 -6.26 11.87 -7.61
N LEU A 474 -5.02 11.46 -7.31
CA LEU A 474 -4.47 10.19 -7.77
C LEU A 474 -5.01 8.99 -6.99
N LYS A 475 -5.71 9.20 -5.86
CA LYS A 475 -6.26 8.11 -5.05
C LYS A 475 -7.37 7.35 -5.76
N GLU A 476 -8.22 8.07 -6.49
CA GLU A 476 -9.42 7.54 -7.14
C GLU A 476 -9.42 7.84 -8.64
N PRO A 477 -8.49 7.25 -9.40
CA PRO A 477 -8.43 7.45 -10.84
C PRO A 477 -9.62 6.78 -11.54
N TYR A 478 -9.98 7.33 -12.70
CA TYR A 478 -10.93 6.69 -13.60
C TYR A 478 -10.21 5.64 -14.46
N TYR A 479 -10.37 4.36 -14.11
CA TYR A 479 -9.89 3.25 -14.92
C TYR A 479 -10.76 3.09 -16.18
N ARG A 480 -10.20 3.45 -17.33
CA ARG A 480 -10.89 3.42 -18.62
C ARG A 480 -10.49 2.18 -19.40
N MET A 481 -11.27 1.11 -19.22
CA MET A 481 -11.08 -0.11 -20.01
C MET A 481 -11.56 0.14 -21.44
N SER A 482 -10.64 0.32 -22.39
CA SER A 482 -10.99 0.30 -23.80
C SER A 482 -11.58 -1.07 -24.13
N GLN A 483 -12.86 -1.12 -24.55
CA GLN A 483 -13.33 -2.32 -25.25
C GLN A 483 -12.35 -2.60 -26.40
N PRO A 484 -11.93 -3.85 -26.64
CA PRO A 484 -11.14 -4.16 -27.81
C PRO A 484 -11.92 -3.65 -29.03
N GLN A 485 -11.38 -2.66 -29.75
CA GLN A 485 -11.89 -2.35 -31.07
C GLN A 485 -11.74 -3.65 -31.87
N ALA A 486 -12.87 -4.22 -32.29
CA ALA A 486 -12.86 -5.34 -33.21
C ALA A 486 -12.18 -4.85 -34.50
N TYR A 487 -10.88 -5.12 -34.63
CA TYR A 487 -10.22 -5.04 -35.92
C TYR A 487 -10.93 -6.07 -36.80
N SER A 488 -11.81 -5.61 -37.69
CA SER A 488 -12.23 -6.43 -38.82
C SER A 488 -10.97 -6.68 -39.63
N LEU A 489 -10.37 -7.85 -39.47
CA LEU A 489 -9.43 -8.38 -40.44
C LEU A 489 -10.17 -8.38 -41.77
N ALA A 490 -9.79 -7.46 -42.66
CA ALA A 490 -10.17 -7.53 -44.04
C ALA A 490 -9.66 -8.88 -44.55
N GLN A 491 -10.59 -9.82 -44.75
CA GLN A 491 -10.28 -11.07 -45.43
C GLN A 491 -10.04 -10.74 -46.90
N ASP A 492 -8.77 -10.62 -47.26
CA ASP A 492 -8.31 -10.89 -48.61
C ASP A 492 -8.62 -12.36 -48.93
N GLN A 493 -9.79 -12.61 -49.53
CA GLN A 493 -10.04 -13.79 -50.35
C GLN A 493 -10.85 -13.39 -51.59
N GLN A 494 -10.14 -13.29 -52.71
CA GLN A 494 -10.73 -13.28 -54.05
C GLN A 494 -11.24 -14.69 -54.45
N PRO A 495 -12.10 -14.79 -55.49
CA PRO A 495 -13.20 -15.74 -55.54
C PRO A 495 -12.84 -17.05 -56.25
N ASN A 496 -13.31 -18.17 -55.71
CA ASN A 496 -13.49 -19.42 -56.47
C ASN A 496 -14.98 -19.74 -56.54
N GLN A 497 -15.67 -19.08 -57.47
CA GLN A 497 -16.87 -19.65 -58.07
C GLN A 497 -16.41 -20.68 -59.11
N LEU A 498 -16.56 -21.97 -58.81
CA LEU A 498 -16.95 -23.05 -59.74
C LEU A 498 -16.80 -24.42 -59.05
N LEU A 499 -17.78 -25.28 -59.31
CA LEU A 499 -17.89 -26.71 -58.97
C LEU A 499 -18.44 -27.07 -57.59
N GLN A 500 -19.77 -27.00 -57.45
CA GLN A 500 -20.60 -28.16 -57.08
C GLN A 500 -22.08 -27.80 -57.25
N ALA A 501 -22.50 -27.70 -58.51
CA ALA A 501 -23.89 -27.91 -58.89
C ALA A 501 -24.00 -29.37 -59.34
N GLN A 502 -24.29 -30.27 -58.42
CA GLN A 502 -24.94 -31.57 -58.67
C GLN A 502 -25.10 -32.30 -57.33
N GLN A 503 -26.27 -32.91 -57.14
CA GLN A 503 -26.74 -33.64 -55.95
C GLN A 503 -27.34 -32.75 -54.85
N ASP A 504 -28.55 -32.26 -55.11
CA ASP A 504 -29.74 -32.71 -54.35
C ASP A 504 -31.02 -32.10 -54.94
N SER A 505 -31.63 -32.87 -55.85
CA SER A 505 -33.03 -32.71 -56.24
C SER A 505 -33.53 -34.09 -56.63
N PHE A 506 -33.91 -34.86 -55.61
CA PHE A 506 -34.75 -36.03 -55.80
C PHE A 506 -36.22 -35.61 -55.64
N CYS A 507 -37.04 -36.16 -56.54
CA CYS A 507 -38.43 -36.55 -56.30
C CYS A 507 -39.50 -35.46 -56.16
N ASN A 508 -40.32 -35.42 -57.22
CA ASN A 508 -41.79 -35.57 -57.23
C ASN A 508 -42.59 -34.40 -57.80
N LEU A 509 -43.22 -34.73 -58.94
CA LEU A 509 -44.45 -34.20 -59.57
C LEU A 509 -44.41 -32.80 -60.19
#